data_AF-A0A1H6GDH8-F1
#
_entry.id   AF-A0A1H6GDH8-F1
#
_cell.length_a   1.000
_cell.length_b   1.000
_cell.length_c   1.000
_cell.angle_alpha   90.00
_cell.angle_beta   90.00
_cell.angle_gamma   90.00
#
_symmetry.space_group_name_H-M   'P 1'
#
loop_
_entity.id
_entity.type
_entity.pdbx_description
1 polymer ?
#
loop_
_entity_poly.entity_id
_entity_poly.type
_entity_poly.pdbx_seq_one_letter_code
_entity_poly.pdbx_strand_id
1 'polypeptide(L)' 'MSVLDDLLRQKAEIEARILDARAQEIDRLKLEFAFLALKLRELNGLPKPLVDLFTDKGGTFNSFRALNVKKP' A
#
# COMPACT_ATOMS: atom_id res chain seq x y z
N MET A 1 -20.28 -16.23 31.21
CA MET A 1 -18.92 -15.94 30.70
C MET A 1 -18.09 -15.45 31.87
N SER A 2 -16.84 -15.90 31.98
CA SER A 2 -15.93 -15.33 32.97
C SER A 2 -15.42 -13.97 32.48
N VAL A 3 -15.06 -13.08 33.40
CA VAL A 3 -14.42 -11.79 33.07
C VAL A 3 -13.17 -12.00 32.21
N LEU A 4 -12.47 -13.12 32.38
CA LEU A 4 -11.31 -13.49 31.57
C LEU A 4 -11.70 -13.78 30.11
N ASP A 5 -12.81 -14.48 29.87
CA ASP A 5 -13.29 -14.78 28.51
C ASP A 5 -13.68 -13.49 27.77
N ASP A 6 -14.33 -12.56 28.47
CA ASP A 6 -14.71 -11.26 27.90
C ASP A 6 -13.48 -10.41 27.56
N LEU A 7 -12.46 -10.39 28.42
CA LEU A 7 -11.20 -9.70 28.15
C LEU A 7 -10.43 -10.31 26.97
N LEU A 8 -10.41 -11.65 26.86
CA LEU A 8 -9.78 -12.33 25.73
C LEU A 8 -10.49 -12.03 24.41
N ARG A 9 -11.83 -11.97 24.42
CA ARG A 9 -12.62 -11.59 23.25
C ARG A 9 -12.34 -10.14 22.84
N GLN A 10 -12.34 -9.21 23.79
CA GLN A 10 -12.05 -7.79 23.52
C GLN A 10 -10.63 -7.61 22.96
N LYS A 11 -9.65 -8.33 23.50
CA LYS A 11 -8.27 -8.30 22.97
C LYS A 11 -8.24 -8.73 21.50
N ALA A 12 -8.87 -9.86 21.15
CA ALA A 12 -8.90 -10.36 19.78
C ALA A 12 -9.57 -9.36 18.81
N GLU A 13 -10.64 -8.70 19.25
CA GLU A 13 -11.32 -7.67 18.47
C GLU A 13 -10.43 -6.44 18.22
N ILE A 14 -9.71 -5.99 19.25
CA ILE A 14 -8.76 -4.87 19.13
C ILE A 14 -7.61 -5.24 18.17
N GLU A 15 -7.05 -6.45 18.28
CA GLU A 15 -5.98 -6.91 17.39
C GLU A 15 -6.44 -6.94 15.92
N ALA A 16 -7.66 -7.43 15.65
CA ALA A 16 -8.24 -7.41 14.31
C ALA A 16 -8.37 -5.98 13.78
N ARG A 17 -8.90 -5.04 14.59
CA ARG A 17 -9.03 -3.63 14.19
C ARG A 17 -7.69 -2.96 13.93
N ILE A 18 -6.63 -3.31 14.67
CA ILE A 18 -5.28 -2.80 14.43
C ILE A 18 -4.74 -3.30 13.08
N LEU A 19 -4.97 -4.58 12.75
CA LEU A 19 -4.56 -5.14 11.46
C LEU A 19 -5.27 -4.44 10.30
N ASP A 20 -6.57 -4.23 10.42
CA ASP A 20 -7.36 -3.53 9.40
C ASP A 20 -6.90 -2.09 9.21
N ALA A 21 -6.68 -1.35 10.31
CA ALA A 21 -6.19 0.02 10.24
C ALA A 21 -4.80 0.11 9.60
N ARG A 22 -3.91 -0.84 9.90
CA ARG A 22 -2.58 -0.93 9.28
C ARG A 22 -2.68 -1.24 7.79
N ALA A 23 -3.58 -2.13 7.37
CA ALA A 23 -3.78 -2.46 5.97
C ALA A 23 -4.25 -1.23 5.17
N GLN A 24 -5.20 -0.47 5.72
CA GLN A 24 -5.69 0.77 5.12
C GLN A 24 -4.57 1.82 4.98
N GLU A 25 -3.74 1.98 6.01
CA GLU A 25 -2.63 2.93 5.97
C GLU A 25 -1.55 2.50 4.94
N ILE A 26 -1.26 1.20 4.83
CA ILE A 26 -0.36 0.67 3.81
C ILE A 26 -0.88 0.99 2.40
N ASP A 27 -2.18 0.79 2.16
CA ASP A 27 -2.77 1.05 0.84
C ASP A 27 -2.78 2.55 0.50
N ARG A 28 -3.01 3.41 1.50
CA ARG A 28 -2.85 4.86 1.35
C ARG A 28 -1.42 5.24 0.99
N LEU A 29 -0.42 4.73 1.71
CA LEU A 29 0.99 5.03 1.45
C LEU A 29 1.44 4.52 0.08
N LYS A 30 0.97 3.35 -0.36
CA LYS A 30 1.20 2.84 -1.71
C LYS A 30 0.62 3.78 -2.76
N LEU A 31 -0.58 4.32 -2.56
CA LEU A 31 -1.19 5.27 -3.48
C LEU A 31 -0.38 6.55 -3.57
N GLU A 32 0.01 7.13 -2.43
CA GLU A 32 0.85 8.33 -2.37
C GLU A 32 2.20 8.10 -3.08
N PHE A 33 2.82 6.95 -2.86
CA PHE A 33 4.07 6.57 -3.52
C PHE A 33 3.90 6.37 -5.03
N ALA A 34 2.80 5.75 -5.48
CA ALA A 34 2.50 5.57 -6.90
C ALA A 34 2.42 6.91 -7.64
N PHE A 35 1.77 7.90 -7.00
CA PHE A 35 1.69 9.26 -7.52
C PHE A 35 3.05 9.96 -7.55
N LEU A 36 3.82 9.86 -6.46
CA LEU A 36 5.16 10.46 -6.41
C LEU A 36 6.08 9.85 -7.47
N ALA A 37 6.04 8.53 -7.65
CA ALA A 37 6.81 7.84 -8.68
C ALA A 37 6.44 8.31 -10.09
N LEU A 38 5.14 8.50 -10.38
CA LEU A 38 4.68 9.05 -11.65
C LEU A 38 5.23 10.47 -11.88
N LYS A 39 5.12 11.36 -10.88
CA LYS A 39 5.65 12.73 -10.98
C LYS A 39 7.16 12.74 -11.19
N LEU A 40 7.91 11.93 -10.46
CA LEU A 40 9.36 11.81 -10.63
C LEU A 40 9.72 11.24 -12.01
N ARG A 41 8.92 10.33 -12.55
CA ARG A 41 9.10 9.81 -13.92
C ARG A 41 8.94 10.91 -14.96
N GLU A 42 7.90 11.73 -14.84
CA GLU A 42 7.65 12.88 -15.73
C GLU A 42 8.77 13.93 -15.68
N LEU A 43 9.39 14.10 -14.50
CA LEU A 43 10.52 15.02 -14.29
C LEU A 43 11.89 14.39 -14.62
N ASN A 44 11.94 13.17 -15.15
CA ASN A 44 13.18 12.39 -15.36
C ASN A 44 14.03 12.22 -14.10
N GLY A 45 13.43 12.35 -12.91
CA GLY A 45 14.08 12.24 -11.61
C GLY A 45 13.91 10.87 -10.93
N LEU A 46 13.11 9.96 -11.51
CA LEU A 46 12.91 8.63 -10.95
C LEU A 46 14.15 7.74 -11.22
N PRO A 47 14.78 7.14 -10.18
CA PRO A 47 15.89 6.22 -10.37
C PRO A 47 15.56 5.07 -11.33
N LYS A 48 16.51 4.74 -12.23
CA LYS A 48 16.33 3.69 -13.23
C LYS A 48 15.85 2.34 -12.67
N PRO A 49 16.34 1.83 -11.52
CA PRO A 49 15.81 0.59 -10.95
C PRO A 49 14.32 0.64 -10.64
N LEU A 50 13.81 1.80 -10.19
CA LEU A 50 12.38 1.99 -9.93
C LEU A 50 11.58 2.10 -11.23
N VAL A 51 12.15 2.73 -12.26
CA VAL A 51 11.55 2.74 -13.60
C VAL A 51 11.35 1.32 -14.11
N ASP A 52 12.38 0.47 -14.00
CA ASP A 52 12.36 -0.91 -14.49
C ASP A 52 11.33 -1.74 -13.71
N LEU A 53 11.19 -1.52 -12.40
CA LEU A 53 10.16 -2.18 -11.57
C LEU A 53 8.73 -1.75 -11.90
N PHE A 54 8.54 -0.50 -12.34
CA PHE A 54 7.22 0.02 -12.70
C PHE A 54 6.88 -0.15 -14.18
N THR A 55 7.83 -0.61 -15.00
CA THR A 55 7.62 -0.85 -16.42
C THR A 55 7.29 -2.31 -16.66
N ASP A 56 6.18 -2.58 -17.34
CA ASP A 56 5.82 -3.95 -17.70
C ASP A 56 6.67 -4.50 -18.85
N LYS A 57 6.50 -5.79 -19.16
CA LYS A 57 7.20 -6.46 -20.27
C LYS A 57 6.90 -5.84 -21.64
N GLY A 58 5.81 -5.07 -21.77
CA GLY A 58 5.45 -4.33 -22.97
C GLY A 58 6.07 -2.93 -23.05
N GLY A 59 6.89 -2.54 -22.07
CA GLY A 59 7.52 -1.23 -22.02
C GLY A 59 6.61 -0.11 -21.48
N THR A 60 5.45 -0.46 -20.91
CA THR A 60 4.50 0.53 -20.37
C THR A 60 4.77 0.78 -18.90
N PHE A 61 5.07 2.03 -18.55
CA PHE A 61 5.25 2.46 -17.15
C PHE A 61 3.89 2.59 -16.44
N ASN A 62 3.73 1.91 -15.31
CA ASN A 62 2.53 1.98 -14.48
C ASN A 62 2.83 1.70 -13.00
N SER A 63 3.10 2.77 -12.24
CA SER A 63 3.37 2.69 -10.79
C SER A 63 2.17 2.19 -9.98
N PHE A 64 0.93 2.52 -10.39
CA PHE A 64 -0.30 2.10 -9.68
C PHE A 64 -0.50 0.58 -9.75
N ARG A 65 -0.33 0.01 -10.95
CA ARG A 65 -0.42 -1.44 -11.17
C ARG A 65 0.65 -2.19 -10.40
N ALA A 66 1.89 -1.70 -10.43
CA ALA A 66 3.00 -2.32 -9.72
C ALA A 66 2.80 -2.31 -8.19
N LEU A 67 2.14 -1.28 -7.65
CA LEU A 67 1.84 -1.17 -6.22
C LEU A 67 0.48 -1.77 -5.83
N ASN A 68 -0.24 -2.38 -6.79
CA ASN A 68 -1.58 -2.96 -6.62
C ASN A 68 -2.59 -1.97 -5.99
N VAL A 69 -2.57 -0.72 -6.45
CA VAL A 69 -3.51 0.33 -6.04
C VAL A 69 -4.31 0.81 -7.23
N LYS A 70 -5.56 1.20 -7.02
CA LYS A 70 -6.39 1.80 -8.07
C LYS A 70 -5.97 3.25 -8.28
N LYS A 71 -5.77 3.63 -9.53
CA LYS A 71 -5.68 5.04 -9.91
C LYS A 71 -7.06 5.68 -9.64
N PRO A 72 -7.13 6.82 -8.92
CA PRO A 72 -8.35 7.60 -8.79
C PRO A 72 -8.89 8.07 -10.13
#